data_AF-A0A223E996-F1
#
_entry.id   AF-A0A223E996-F1
#
_cell.length_a   1.000
_cell.length_b   1.000
_cell.length_c   1.000
_cell.angle_alpha   90.00
_cell.angle_beta   90.00
_cell.angle_gamma   90.00
#
_symmetry.space_group_name_H-M   'P 1'
#
loop_
_entity.id
_entity.type
_entity.pdbx_description
1 polymer ?
#
loop_
_entity_poly.entity_id
_entity_poly.type
_entity_poly.pdbx_seq_one_letter_code
_entity_poly.pdbx_strand_id
1 'polypeptide(L)'
;MKQRIEAEINRLAELILKRQNFDGAWDFPFETGIATDCYMIILLRTLEIHDEQFIQSLVDRILSKQEKNGAWKLFYDEEKGNLSTTVEAYYALLYSGFIDQNNTNMRLARKFIINYGGIGKVNMFTNVYESHACFNGPNQMA
;
A
#
# COMPACT_ATOMS: atom_id res chain seq x y z
N MET A 1 34.20 29.95 4.11
CA MET A 1 33.36 28.82 4.56
C MET A 1 32.08 29.30 5.23
N LYS A 2 32.15 30.14 6.27
CA LYS A 2 30.98 30.67 7.00
C LYS A 2 29.94 31.40 6.13
N GLN A 3 30.37 32.34 5.28
CA GLN A 3 29.49 33.06 4.34
C GLN A 3 28.76 32.14 3.35
N ARG A 4 29.40 31.04 2.92
CA ARG A 4 28.79 30.06 2.01
C ARG A 4 27.68 29.27 2.71
N ILE A 5 27.86 28.95 3.99
CA ILE A 5 26.85 28.27 4.82
C ILE A 5 25.65 29.21 5.04
N GLU A 6 25.89 30.47 5.40
CA GLU A 6 24.82 31.47 5.61
C GLU A 6 24.01 31.71 4.33
N ALA A 7 24.69 31.83 3.18
CA ALA A 7 24.01 31.96 1.89
C ALA A 7 23.12 30.76 1.57
N GLU A 8 23.59 29.54 1.88
CA GLU A 8 22.81 28.33 1.63
C GLU A 8 21.63 28.17 2.60
N ILE A 9 21.80 28.55 3.87
CA ILE A 9 20.70 28.61 4.85
C ILE A 9 19.60 29.54 4.35
N ASN A 10 19.94 30.75 3.92
CA ASN A 10 18.97 31.72 3.41
C ASN A 10 18.27 31.19 2.15
N ARG A 11 19.01 30.56 1.24
CA ARG A 11 18.45 29.95 0.02
C ARG A 11 17.42 28.85 0.34
N LEU A 12 17.73 27.97 1.30
CA LEU A 12 16.83 26.90 1.72
C LEU A 12 15.61 27.44 2.49
N ALA A 13 15.80 28.44 3.34
CA ALA A 13 14.72 29.12 4.06
C ALA A 13 13.73 29.76 3.08
N GLU A 14 14.23 30.51 2.09
CA GLU A 14 13.38 31.10 1.04
C GLU A 14 12.63 30.04 0.23
N LEU A 15 13.26 28.90 -0.05
CA LEU A 15 12.62 27.81 -0.80
C LEU A 15 11.43 27.22 -0.03
N ILE A 16 11.58 27.03 1.29
CA ILE A 16 10.50 26.52 2.13
C ILE A 16 9.41 27.59 2.31
N LEU A 17 9.78 28.84 2.60
CA LEU A 17 8.82 29.95 2.77
C LEU A 17 7.96 30.18 1.52
N LYS A 18 8.53 30.05 0.31
CA LYS A 18 7.79 30.15 -0.96
C LYS A 18 6.73 29.05 -1.16
N ARG A 19 6.80 27.96 -0.40
CA ARG A 19 5.84 26.85 -0.42
C ARG A 19 4.81 26.92 0.71
N GLN A 20 4.84 27.97 1.52
CA GLN A 20 3.86 28.19 2.56
C GLN A 20 2.52 28.56 1.92
N ASN A 21 1.45 27.94 2.38
CA ASN A 21 0.08 28.27 1.99
C ASN A 21 -0.32 29.65 2.54
N PHE A 22 -1.40 30.21 1.99
CA PHE A 22 -1.91 31.52 2.41
C PHE A 22 -2.34 31.57 3.89
N ASP A 23 -2.76 30.44 4.46
CA ASP A 23 -3.13 30.29 5.87
C ASP A 23 -1.92 30.11 6.80
N GLY A 24 -0.70 30.07 6.25
CA GLY A 24 0.52 29.87 7.00
C GLY A 24 0.95 28.41 7.17
N ALA A 25 0.20 27.44 6.63
CA ALA A 25 0.55 26.02 6.70
C ALA A 25 1.56 25.59 5.63
N TRP A 26 2.14 24.40 5.81
CA TRP A 26 2.90 23.70 4.77
C TRP A 26 2.30 22.32 4.56
N ASP A 27 1.67 22.12 3.41
CA ASP A 27 1.09 20.83 3.05
C ASP A 27 2.07 20.05 2.19
N PHE A 28 2.82 19.16 2.84
CA PHE A 28 3.64 18.18 2.14
C PHE A 28 2.98 16.80 2.18
N PRO A 29 2.97 16.06 1.06
CA PRO A 29 2.44 14.71 1.06
C PRO A 29 3.12 13.84 2.12
N PHE A 30 2.33 13.32 3.05
CA PHE A 30 2.78 12.29 3.98
C PHE A 30 2.50 10.92 3.36
N GLU A 31 3.41 10.46 2.50
CA GLU A 31 3.30 9.16 1.84
C GLU A 31 3.80 8.07 2.79
N THR A 32 2.88 7.42 3.49
CA THR A 32 3.14 6.10 4.09
C THR A 32 3.04 5.04 2.99
N GLY A 33 3.70 3.89 3.16
CA GLY A 33 3.58 2.78 2.21
C GLY A 33 2.13 2.34 1.95
N ILE A 34 1.93 1.35 1.09
CA ILE A 34 0.61 0.95 0.60
C ILE A 34 -0.37 0.40 1.66
N ALA A 35 0.09 0.15 2.90
CA ALA A 35 -0.73 -0.49 3.92
C ALA A 35 -2.05 0.25 4.16
N THR A 36 -2.02 1.58 4.19
CA THR A 36 -3.23 2.41 4.35
C THR A 36 -4.20 2.20 3.20
N ASP A 37 -3.72 2.08 1.96
CA ASP A 37 -4.57 1.82 0.79
C ASP A 37 -5.22 0.45 0.90
N CYS A 38 -4.41 -0.56 1.26
CA CYS A 38 -4.87 -1.93 1.42
C CYS A 38 -6.00 -2.03 2.45
N TYR A 39 -5.79 -1.45 3.63
CA TYR A 39 -6.79 -1.46 4.69
C TYR A 39 -8.00 -0.60 4.36
N MET A 40 -7.84 0.50 3.63
CA MET A 40 -8.97 1.32 3.20
C MET A 40 -9.88 0.56 2.23
N ILE A 41 -9.32 -0.16 1.25
CA ILE A 41 -10.11 -1.02 0.35
C ILE A 41 -10.89 -2.07 1.16
N ILE A 42 -10.19 -2.78 2.06
CA ILE A 42 -10.81 -3.83 2.88
C ILE A 42 -11.92 -3.24 3.76
N LEU A 43 -11.68 -2.08 4.38
CA LEU A 43 -12.66 -1.39 5.20
C LEU A 43 -13.91 -1.00 4.41
N LEU A 44 -13.74 -0.32 3.27
CA LEU A 44 -14.87 0.13 2.43
C LEU A 44 -15.72 -1.07 1.97
N ARG A 45 -15.08 -2.15 1.55
CA ARG A 45 -15.77 -3.38 1.14
C ARG A 45 -16.46 -4.07 2.31
N THR A 46 -15.84 -4.09 3.49
CA THR A 46 -16.42 -4.68 4.71
C THR A 46 -17.63 -3.88 5.20
N LEU A 47 -17.63 -2.55 5.05
CA LEU A 47 -18.73 -1.67 5.41
C LEU A 47 -19.79 -1.52 4.30
N GLU A 48 -19.66 -2.27 3.20
CA GLU A 48 -20.56 -2.20 2.03
C GLU A 48 -20.66 -0.77 1.45
N ILE A 49 -19.56 -0.01 1.52
CA ILE A 49 -19.45 1.32 0.91
C ILE A 49 -18.92 1.16 -0.52
N HIS A 50 -19.72 1.58 -1.49
CA HIS A 50 -19.47 1.39 -2.93
C HIS A 50 -18.92 2.63 -3.63
N ASP A 51 -17.87 3.24 -3.07
CA ASP A 51 -17.14 4.30 -3.76
C ASP A 51 -16.15 3.70 -4.77
N GLU A 52 -16.68 3.22 -5.89
CA GLU A 52 -15.91 2.47 -6.89
C GLU A 52 -14.77 3.28 -7.52
N GLN A 53 -14.96 4.60 -7.68
CA GLN A 53 -13.92 5.47 -8.22
C GLN A 53 -12.76 5.59 -7.24
N PHE A 54 -13.06 5.80 -5.96
CA PHE A 54 -12.02 5.86 -4.94
C PHE A 54 -11.31 4.52 -4.78
N ILE A 55 -12.04 3.40 -4.74
CA ILE A 55 -11.44 2.06 -4.64
C ILE A 55 -10.55 1.77 -5.85
N GLN A 56 -10.98 2.10 -7.06
CA GLN A 56 -10.14 1.94 -8.25
C GLN A 56 -8.84 2.76 -8.15
N SER A 57 -8.91 4.00 -7.65
CA SER A 57 -7.71 4.82 -7.45
C SER A 57 -6.71 4.20 -6.46
N LEU A 58 -7.20 3.55 -5.40
CA LEU A 58 -6.38 2.83 -4.43
C LEU A 58 -5.74 1.59 -5.06
N VAL A 59 -6.51 0.83 -5.86
CA VAL A 59 -6.02 -0.32 -6.63
C VAL A 59 -4.88 0.10 -7.58
N ASP A 60 -5.08 1.17 -8.34
CA ASP A 60 -4.08 1.67 -9.29
C ASP A 60 -2.81 2.11 -8.56
N ARG A 61 -2.95 2.77 -7.41
CA ARG A 61 -1.80 3.16 -6.58
C ARG A 61 -1.04 1.96 -6.05
N ILE A 62 -1.74 0.94 -5.52
CA ILE A 62 -1.11 -0.31 -5.06
C ILE A 62 -0.35 -0.96 -6.22
N LEU A 63 -0.99 -1.16 -7.38
CA LEU A 63 -0.36 -1.79 -8.54
C LEU A 63 0.85 -1.00 -9.05
N SER A 64 0.81 0.34 -9.02
CA SER A 64 1.93 1.18 -9.47
C SER A 64 3.21 1.01 -8.66
N LYS A 65 3.08 0.53 -7.41
CA LYS A 65 4.21 0.32 -6.48
C LYS A 65 4.67 -1.14 -6.43
N GLN A 66 4.11 -2.02 -7.26
CA GLN A 66 4.55 -3.42 -7.33
C GLN A 66 5.92 -3.51 -8.01
N GLU A 67 6.81 -4.27 -7.42
CA GLU A 67 8.14 -4.55 -7.97
C GLU A 67 8.07 -5.62 -9.07
N LYS A 68 9.10 -5.67 -9.92
CA LYS A 68 9.17 -6.63 -11.05
C LYS A 68 9.09 -8.10 -10.61
N ASN A 69 9.51 -8.40 -9.37
CA ASN A 69 9.43 -9.74 -8.81
C ASN A 69 8.05 -10.08 -8.21
N GLY A 70 7.10 -9.15 -8.25
CA GLY A 70 5.74 -9.28 -7.73
C GLY A 70 5.54 -8.84 -6.28
N ALA A 71 6.60 -8.44 -5.58
CA ALA A 71 6.53 -8.02 -4.20
C ALA A 71 6.20 -6.52 -4.07
N TRP A 72 5.82 -6.13 -2.86
CA TRP A 72 5.80 -4.74 -2.44
C TRP A 72 6.79 -4.51 -1.31
N LYS A 73 7.33 -3.30 -1.24
CA LYS A 73 8.27 -2.87 -0.23
C LYS A 73 7.59 -2.01 0.82
N LEU A 74 8.04 -2.13 2.06
CA LEU A 74 7.71 -1.22 3.15
C LEU A 74 8.63 0.02 3.13
N PHE A 75 9.91 -0.19 2.81
CA PHE A 75 10.91 0.86 2.68
C PHE A 75 11.62 0.78 1.32
N TYR A 76 12.02 1.93 0.78
CA TYR A 76 12.58 2.02 -0.58
C TYR A 76 13.89 1.23 -0.76
N ASP A 77 14.63 0.99 0.32
CA ASP A 77 15.92 0.32 0.38
C ASP A 77 15.84 -1.19 0.60
N GLU A 78 14.64 -1.76 0.79
CA GLU A 78 14.47 -3.21 0.83
C GLU A 78 14.84 -3.83 -0.54
N GLU A 79 15.83 -4.72 -0.58
CA GLU A 79 16.32 -5.28 -1.85
C GLU A 79 15.28 -6.17 -2.55
N LYS A 80 14.55 -6.97 -1.77
CA LYS A 80 13.73 -8.09 -2.28
C LYS A 80 12.22 -7.85 -2.15
N GLY A 81 11.79 -6.86 -1.37
CA GLY A 81 10.39 -6.70 -0.96
C GLY A 81 10.12 -7.23 0.44
N ASN A 82 8.94 -6.88 0.95
CA ASN A 82 8.44 -7.22 2.27
C ASN A 82 7.31 -8.24 2.16
N LEU A 83 7.41 -9.36 2.89
CA LEU A 83 6.41 -10.43 2.86
C LEU A 83 5.04 -9.94 3.34
N SER A 84 4.99 -9.24 4.48
CA SER A 84 3.72 -8.77 5.07
C SER A 84 3.01 -7.78 4.17
N THR A 85 3.74 -6.78 3.69
CA THR A 85 3.20 -5.79 2.75
C THR A 85 2.70 -6.44 1.46
N THR A 86 3.40 -7.47 0.96
CA THR A 86 2.98 -8.22 -0.24
C THR A 86 1.69 -9.02 0.01
N VAL A 87 1.54 -9.61 1.20
CA VAL A 87 0.32 -10.35 1.57
C VAL A 87 -0.87 -9.40 1.73
N GLU A 88 -0.67 -8.27 2.41
CA GLU A 88 -1.71 -7.22 2.56
C GLU A 88 -2.16 -6.70 1.20
N ALA A 89 -1.24 -6.38 0.30
CA ALA A 89 -1.53 -5.95 -1.07
C ALA A 89 -2.32 -7.01 -1.85
N TYR A 90 -1.88 -8.28 -1.76
CA TYR A 90 -2.53 -9.38 -2.45
C TYR A 90 -3.99 -9.51 -2.01
N TYR A 91 -4.27 -9.49 -0.70
CA TYR A 91 -5.64 -9.57 -0.22
C TYR A 91 -6.45 -8.33 -0.59
N ALA A 92 -5.93 -7.13 -0.37
CA ALA A 92 -6.66 -5.91 -0.70
C ALA A 92 -7.06 -5.84 -2.19
N LEU A 93 -6.16 -6.24 -3.09
CA LEU A 93 -6.45 -6.31 -4.52
C LEU A 93 -7.56 -7.32 -4.85
N LEU A 94 -7.59 -8.49 -4.19
CA LEU A 94 -8.70 -9.44 -4.36
C LEU A 94 -10.02 -8.88 -3.81
N TYR A 95 -10.00 -8.30 -2.61
CA TYR A 95 -11.18 -7.70 -1.98
C TYR A 95 -11.71 -6.50 -2.75
N SER A 96 -10.84 -5.82 -3.52
CA SER A 96 -11.26 -4.69 -4.36
C SER A 96 -12.33 -5.07 -5.38
N GLY A 97 -12.37 -6.33 -5.84
CA GLY A 97 -13.26 -6.79 -6.91
C GLY A 97 -12.81 -6.41 -8.33
N PHE A 98 -11.75 -5.61 -8.48
CA PHE A 98 -11.24 -5.17 -9.78
C PHE A 98 -10.18 -6.11 -10.37
N ILE A 99 -9.46 -6.84 -9.51
CA ILE A 99 -8.34 -7.69 -9.90
C ILE A 99 -8.61 -9.14 -9.50
N ASP A 100 -8.58 -10.03 -10.50
CA ASP A 100 -8.73 -11.47 -10.28
C ASP A 100 -7.39 -12.15 -9.93
N GLN A 101 -7.47 -13.28 -9.23
CA GLN A 101 -6.33 -14.11 -8.86
C GLN A 101 -5.51 -14.63 -10.06
N ASN A 102 -6.12 -14.72 -11.25
CA ASN A 102 -5.41 -15.16 -12.46
C ASN A 102 -4.61 -14.03 -13.13
N ASN A 103 -4.77 -12.78 -12.69
CA ASN A 103 -3.99 -11.65 -13.19
C ASN A 103 -2.49 -11.90 -12.98
N THR A 104 -1.67 -11.51 -13.96
CA THR A 104 -0.21 -11.67 -13.94
C THR A 104 0.43 -11.11 -12.67
N ASN A 105 0.02 -9.92 -12.24
CA ASN A 105 0.52 -9.25 -11.04
C ASN A 105 0.24 -10.07 -9.77
N MET A 106 -0.96 -10.67 -9.70
CA MET A 106 -1.37 -11.55 -8.59
C MET A 106 -0.59 -12.86 -8.59
N ARG A 107 -0.35 -13.45 -9.75
CA ARG A 107 0.46 -14.67 -9.87
C ARG A 107 1.90 -14.45 -9.44
N LEU A 108 2.50 -13.31 -9.79
CA LEU A 108 3.85 -12.95 -9.36
C LEU A 108 3.91 -12.73 -7.83
N ALA A 109 2.96 -11.98 -7.29
CA ALA A 109 2.83 -11.77 -5.84
C ALA A 109 2.67 -13.09 -5.09
N ARG A 110 1.79 -13.99 -5.56
CA ARG A 110 1.60 -15.32 -4.98
C ARG A 110 2.88 -16.15 -5.01
N LYS A 111 3.63 -16.12 -6.12
CA LYS A 111 4.92 -16.81 -6.23
C LYS A 111 5.92 -16.26 -5.21
N PHE A 112 5.97 -14.95 -5.02
CA PHE A 112 6.80 -14.32 -3.99
C PHE A 112 6.40 -14.79 -2.60
N ILE A 113 5.12 -14.71 -2.23
CA ILE A 113 4.60 -15.12 -0.92
C ILE A 113 4.99 -16.57 -0.60
N ILE A 114 4.80 -17.50 -1.56
CA ILE A 114 5.17 -18.92 -1.38
C ILE A 114 6.67 -19.08 -1.16
N ASN A 115 7.49 -18.39 -1.95
CA ASN A 115 8.95 -18.51 -1.88
C ASN A 115 9.56 -17.96 -0.58
N TYR A 116 8.87 -17.02 0.08
CA TYR A 116 9.38 -16.33 1.29
C TYR A 116 8.78 -16.87 2.60
N GLY A 117 8.10 -18.02 2.56
CA GLY A 117 7.64 -18.73 3.76
C GLY A 117 6.13 -18.71 4.00
N GLY A 118 5.36 -18.18 3.05
CA GLY A 118 3.90 -18.19 3.09
C GLY A 118 3.28 -17.36 4.22
N ILE A 119 1.99 -17.60 4.48
CA ILE A 119 1.19 -16.84 5.44
C ILE A 119 1.64 -17.10 6.90
N GLY A 120 2.28 -18.25 7.17
CA GLY A 120 2.74 -18.62 8.51
C GLY A 120 3.89 -17.79 9.07
N LYS A 121 4.49 -16.87 8.29
CA LYS A 121 5.56 -15.96 8.74
C LYS A 121 5.15 -14.48 8.71
N VAL A 122 3.86 -14.19 8.56
CA VAL A 122 3.38 -12.82 8.39
C VAL A 122 3.06 -12.17 9.74
N ASN A 123 3.23 -10.86 9.83
CA ASN A 123 3.05 -10.08 11.06
C ASN A 123 1.60 -10.17 11.59
N MET A 124 1.44 -9.98 12.91
CA MET A 124 0.22 -10.23 13.71
C MET A 124 -1.10 -9.65 13.15
N PHE A 125 -1.07 -8.54 12.40
CA PHE A 125 -2.27 -7.93 11.78
C PHE A 125 -2.86 -8.76 10.63
N THR A 126 -2.09 -9.69 10.07
CA THR A 126 -2.54 -10.59 8.99
C THR A 126 -3.28 -11.81 9.53
N ASN A 127 -3.00 -12.22 10.77
CA ASN A 127 -3.63 -13.38 11.41
C ASN A 127 -5.10 -13.12 11.80
N VAL A 128 -5.51 -11.85 11.95
CA VAL A 128 -6.91 -11.52 12.27
C VAL A 128 -7.84 -11.88 11.10
N TYR A 129 -7.37 -11.79 9.85
CA TYR A 129 -8.15 -12.11 8.65
C TYR A 129 -8.42 -13.61 8.45
N GLU A 130 -7.56 -14.49 8.97
CA GLU A 130 -7.80 -15.94 8.87
C GLU A 130 -9.08 -16.38 9.60
N SER A 131 -9.51 -15.62 10.62
CA SER A 131 -10.72 -15.96 11.38
C SER A 131 -12.03 -15.56 10.68
N HIS A 132 -12.01 -14.59 9.75
CA HIS A 132 -13.21 -14.13 9.04
C HIS A 132 -13.35 -14.68 7.61
N ALA A 133 -12.25 -14.97 6.91
CA ALA A 133 -12.29 -15.51 5.55
C ALA A 133 -12.79 -16.97 5.49
N CYS A 134 -12.75 -17.71 6.60
CA CYS A 134 -13.28 -19.08 6.68
C CYS A 134 -14.80 -19.16 6.94
N PHE A 135 -15.49 -18.05 7.25
CA PHE A 135 -16.93 -18.11 7.60
C PHE A 135 -17.90 -17.63 6.51
N ASN A 136 -17.49 -16.78 5.56
CA ASN A 136 -18.44 -16.16 4.60
C ASN A 136 -17.95 -16.15 3.14
N GLY A 137 -17.50 -17.29 2.62
CA GLY A 137 -17.37 -17.49 1.17
C GLY A 137 -18.75 -17.74 0.54
N PRO A 138 -19.19 -16.98 -0.49
CA PRO A 138 -20.55 -17.07 -1.03
C PRO A 138 -20.79 -18.27 -1.98
N ASN A 139 -20.27 -19.46 -1.68
CA ASN A 139 -20.42 -20.63 -2.56
C ASN A 139 -20.73 -21.94 -1.81
N GLN A 140 -21.77 -21.91 -0.98
CA GLN A 140 -22.53 -23.12 -0.61
C GLN A 140 -24.02 -22.80 -0.43
N MET A 141 -24.72 -22.50 -1.54
CA MET A 141 -26.11 -22.91 -1.79
C MET A 141 -26.37 -22.85 -3.30
N ALA A 142 -26.85 -23.99 -3.83
CA ALA A 142 -27.07 -24.35 -5.24
C ALA A 142 -25.85 -24.91 -5.98
#